data_AF-A0A1T4WMS5-F1
#
_entry.id   AF-A0A1T4WMS5-F1
#
_cell.length_a   1.000
_cell.length_b   1.000
_cell.length_c   1.000
_cell.angle_alpha   90.00
_cell.angle_beta   90.00
_cell.angle_gamma   90.00
#
_symmetry.space_group_name_H-M   'P 1'
#
loop_
_entity.id
_entity.type
_entity.pdbx_description
1 polymer ?
#
loop_
_entity_poly.entity_id
_entity_poly.type
_entity_poly.pdbx_seq_one_letter_code
_entity_poly.pdbx_strand_id
1 'polypeptide(L)' 'MTIMTPENYQSSGDSIEVRCPVCGEKLAVPFVACKRYSDICLSCSSRYSIHIFQDGMIVVE' A
#
# COMPACT_ATOMS: atom_id res chain seq x y z
N MET A 1 -18.70 5.31 -2.89
CA MET A 1 -17.46 4.97 -2.17
C MET A 1 -17.56 3.50 -1.82
N THR A 2 -16.92 2.64 -2.62
CA THR A 2 -17.03 1.19 -2.46
C THR A 2 -15.91 0.74 -1.54
N ILE A 3 -16.26 0.45 -0.28
CA ILE A 3 -15.34 -0.07 0.73
C ILE A 3 -15.28 -1.59 0.51
N MET A 4 -14.11 -2.10 0.13
CA MET A 4 -13.88 -3.55 0.03
C MET A 4 -13.46 -4.02 1.44
N THR A 5 -14.31 -4.83 2.08
CA THR A 5 -14.08 -5.38 3.42
C THR A 5 -13.00 -6.48 3.39
N PRO A 6 -12.06 -6.52 4.35
CA PRO A 6 -11.06 -7.56 4.44
C PRO A 6 -11.58 -8.72 5.28
N GLU A 7 -12.32 -9.63 4.65
CA GLU A 7 -12.54 -10.94 5.26
C GLU A 7 -11.29 -11.81 5.03
N ASN A 8 -10.56 -12.07 6.12
CA ASN A 8 -9.56 -13.13 6.25
C ASN A 8 -8.20 -12.90 5.57
N TYR A 9 -7.32 -12.13 6.22
CA TYR A 9 -5.90 -12.05 5.82
C TYR A 9 -4.98 -12.46 7.00
N GLN A 10 -4.95 -13.77 7.28
CA GLN A 10 -3.88 -14.41 8.04
C GLN A 10 -2.78 -14.87 7.09
N SER A 11 -1.67 -14.13 6.98
CA SER A 11 -0.32 -14.74 7.05
C SER A 11 0.81 -13.73 6.83
N SER A 12 1.83 -13.92 7.66
CA SER A 12 3.14 -13.32 7.61
C SER A 12 3.82 -13.60 6.25
N GLY A 13 3.79 -12.64 5.31
CA GLY A 13 4.50 -12.74 4.03
C GLY A 13 3.76 -12.20 2.80
N ASP A 14 2.49 -11.85 2.92
CA ASP A 14 1.74 -11.31 1.78
C ASP A 14 2.27 -9.93 1.36
N SER A 15 2.46 -9.75 0.04
CA SER A 15 2.80 -8.46 -0.56
C SER A 15 1.52 -7.84 -1.10
N ILE A 16 1.28 -6.57 -0.83
CA ILE A 16 0.17 -5.82 -1.44
C ILE A 16 0.65 -5.04 -2.66
N GLU A 17 -0.18 -5.01 -3.71
CA GLU A 17 0.04 -4.14 -4.86
C GLU A 17 -0.41 -2.72 -4.52
N VAL A 18 0.54 -1.79 -4.55
CA VAL A 18 0.33 -0.36 -4.40
C VAL A 18 0.54 0.30 -5.74
N ARG A 19 -0.27 1.30 -6.06
CA ARG A 19 -0.02 2.14 -7.23
C ARG A 19 0.55 3.47 -6.79
N CYS A 20 1.62 3.90 -7.45
CA CYS A 20 2.13 5.23 -7.30
C CYS A 20 1.00 6.23 -7.63
N PRO A 21 0.69 7.18 -6.74
CA PRO A 21 -0.39 8.13 -6.97
C PRO A 21 -0.12 9.09 -8.13
N VAL A 22 1.15 9.23 -8.54
CA VAL A 22 1.59 10.18 -9.57
C VAL A 22 1.60 9.57 -10.97
N CYS A 23 2.27 8.42 -11.15
CA CYS A 23 2.42 7.79 -12.46
C CYS A 23 1.61 6.50 -12.64
N GLY A 24 0.99 5.98 -11.59
CA GLY A 24 0.22 4.74 -11.61
C GLY A 24 1.05 3.46 -11.64
N GLU A 25 2.37 3.55 -11.51
CA GLU A 25 3.24 2.37 -11.46
C GLU A 25 2.91 1.47 -10.27
N LYS A 26 2.88 0.16 -10.52
CA LYS A 26 2.57 -0.87 -9.52
C LYS A 26 3.83 -1.25 -8.76
N LEU A 27 3.81 -1.14 -7.44
CA LEU A 27 4.84 -1.63 -6.54
C LEU A 27 4.25 -2.67 -5.59
N ALA A 28 4.97 -3.76 -5.39
CA ALA A 28 4.65 -4.75 -4.38
C ALA A 28 5.36 -4.37 -3.07
N VAL A 29 4.60 -4.09 -2.01
CA VAL A 29 5.16 -3.80 -0.67
C VAL A 29 4.71 -4.88 0.32
N PRO A 30 5.55 -5.23 1.32
CA PRO A 30 5.16 -6.22 2.31
C PRO A 30 3.98 -5.71 3.15
N PHE A 31 2.92 -6.49 3.22
CA PHE A 31 1.80 -6.20 4.11
C PHE A 31 2.23 -6.43 5.55
N VAL A 32 2.25 -5.35 6.33
CA VAL A 32 2.34 -5.43 7.77
C VAL A 32 1.27 -4.53 8.35
N ALA A 33 0.33 -5.14 9.05
CA ALA A 33 -0.79 -4.42 9.66
C ALA A 33 -0.29 -3.31 10.59
N CYS A 34 -1.01 -2.18 10.61
CA CYS A 34 -0.72 -1.01 11.43
C CYS A 34 0.69 -0.43 11.21
N LYS A 35 1.24 -0.56 10.00
CA LYS A 35 2.57 -0.04 9.65
C LYS A 35 2.49 1.07 8.62
N ARG A 36 3.39 2.05 8.77
CA ARG A 36 3.65 3.07 7.77
C ARG A 36 4.89 2.72 6.98
N TYR A 37 4.79 2.83 5.66
CA TYR A 37 5.92 2.77 4.75
C TYR A 37 6.08 4.12 4.07
N SER A 38 7.32 4.48 3.80
CA SER A 38 7.66 5.61 2.94
C SER A 38 8.48 5.02 1.81
N ASP A 39 7.99 5.21 0.59
CA ASP A 39 8.59 4.61 -0.60
C ASP A 39 8.77 5.69 -1.68
N ILE A 40 9.62 5.38 -2.65
CA ILE A 40 9.95 6.27 -3.76
C ILE A 40 9.67 5.51 -5.04
N CYS A 41 8.78 6.04 -5.86
CA CYS A 41 8.51 5.44 -7.15
C CYS A 41 9.73 5.62 -8.03
N LEU A 42 10.33 4.52 -8.49
CA LEU A 42 11.55 4.57 -9.30
C LEU A 42 11.30 5.15 -10.69
N SER A 43 10.08 5.03 -11.23
CA SER A 43 9.74 5.62 -12.54
C SER A 43 9.57 7.13 -12.53
N CYS A 44 8.85 7.71 -11.56
CA CYS A 44 8.62 9.17 -11.51
C CYS A 44 9.46 9.90 -10.45
N SER A 45 10.25 9.19 -9.66
CA SER A 45 11.02 9.72 -8.52
C SER A 45 10.18 10.43 -7.46
N SER A 46 8.85 10.26 -7.48
CA SER A 46 7.96 10.81 -6.46
C SER A 46 8.03 10.00 -5.18
N ARG A 47 8.12 10.70 -4.05
CA ARG A 47 7.96 10.13 -2.73
C ARG A 47 6.48 9.99 -2.42
N TYR A 48 6.13 8.92 -1.74
CA TYR A 48 4.79 8.71 -1.22
C TYR A 48 4.85 7.85 0.03
N SER A 49 3.81 7.94 0.86
CA SER A 49 3.68 7.18 2.08
C SER A 49 2.46 6.27 2.03
N ILE A 50 2.62 5.08 2.57
CA ILE A 50 1.60 4.04 2.62
C ILE A 50 1.24 3.80 4.08
N HIS A 51 -0.04 3.87 4.38
CA HIS A 51 -0.61 3.63 5.70
C HIS A 51 -1.46 2.37 5.63
N ILE A 52 -0.97 1.29 6.21
CA ILE A 52 -1.71 0.03 6.30
C ILE A 52 -2.45 0.00 7.64
N PHE A 53 -3.77 -0.07 7.59
CA PHE A 53 -4.65 -0.30 8.72
C PHE A 53 -5.08 -1.78 8.74
N GLN A 54 -5.60 -2.25 9.87
CA GLN A 54 -6.12 -3.64 9.95
C GLN A 54 -7.23 -3.91 8.94
N ASP A 55 -7.98 -2.87 8.56
CA ASP A 55 -9.16 -2.97 7.70
C ASP A 55 -8.95 -2.42 6.27
N GLY A 56 -7.73 -2.01 5.91
CA GLY A 56 -7.49 -1.42 4.59
C GLY A 56 -6.18 -0.65 4.48
N MET A 57 -6.00 0.02 3.35
CA MET A 57 -4.76 0.74 3.04
C MET A 57 -5.07 2.12 2.45
N ILE A 58 -4.32 3.14 2.89
CA ILE A 58 -4.36 4.48 2.33
C ILE A 58 -2.97 4.83 1.81
N VAL A 59 -2.88 5.30 0.56
CA VAL A 59 -1.67 5.90 -0.01
C VAL A 59 -1.81 7.42 0.08
N VAL A 60 -0.80 8.08 0.64
CA VAL A 60 -0.70 9.54 0.78
C VAL A 60 0.55 10.04 0.06
N GLU A 61 0.46 11.20 -0.60
CA GLU A 61 1.57 11.88 -1.29
C GLU A 61 2.47 12.63 -0.30
#